data_AF-A0A016UAM4-F1
#
_entry.id   AF-A0A016UAM4-F1
#
_cell.length_a   1.000
_cell.length_b   1.000
_cell.length_c   1.000
_cell.angle_alpha   90.00
_cell.angle_beta   90.00
_cell.angle_gamma   90.00
#
_symmetry.space_group_name_H-M   'P 1'
#
loop_
_entity.id
_entity.type
_entity.pdbx_description
1 polymer ?
#
loop_
_entity_poly.entity_id
_entity_poly.type
_entity_poly.pdbx_seq_one_letter_code
_entity_poly.pdbx_strand_id
1 'polypeptide(L)'
;MIVFLTFLTSLLALCSSQELDPSNSTCPEHFSAFTKDGITRCHNITLGSYSYDEADRLCRLSGAVLSTVSDPDELLMLRKEANLQSIEGNVLLNRGDNTNETCVLFEVNSEGPVIEVDCDSEVTQGAKAFACMLPEQPLACTVEDGGQSCKLVTCPKGQVTYYRKNGHLVCHKVINKPTTWPDAEKECEEMENGYKLASFEDNQEAESVMEVARKMFRCKRENCYGTLWIGGKRQPSTLFEWEFDGSLGEIGPYNNFDQGEPDGARRKKPEDCLAIFINEATYLDQHCSDDLDKLKQSYYEVRGFVCTTQRSMKNNLDQ
;
A
#
# COMPACT_ATOMS: atom_id res chain seq x y z
N MET A 1 -59.79 32.21 -33.41
CA MET A 1 -58.67 32.72 -32.59
C MET A 1 -58.64 31.93 -31.30
N ILE A 2 -57.76 30.94 -31.24
CA ILE A 2 -57.56 30.06 -30.09
C ILE A 2 -56.27 30.53 -29.45
N VAL A 3 -56.33 31.02 -28.22
CA VAL A 3 -55.14 31.41 -27.45
C VAL A 3 -54.94 30.35 -26.38
N PHE A 4 -53.92 29.51 -26.59
CA PHE A 4 -53.34 28.63 -25.57
C PHE A 4 -52.46 29.50 -24.65
N LEU A 5 -52.78 29.57 -23.36
CA LEU A 5 -51.84 30.02 -22.34
C LEU A 5 -51.22 28.78 -21.68
N THR A 6 -49.96 28.52 -22.02
CA THR A 6 -49.05 27.67 -21.24
C THR A 6 -48.30 28.54 -20.25
N PHE A 7 -48.41 28.28 -18.94
CA PHE A 7 -47.41 28.75 -17.99
C PHE A 7 -47.08 27.68 -16.95
N LEU A 8 -45.76 27.50 -16.83
CA LEU A 8 -45.02 26.51 -16.07
C LEU A 8 -45.35 26.52 -14.57
N THR A 9 -45.49 25.32 -14.03
CA THR A 9 -45.43 25.00 -12.60
C THR A 9 -44.07 25.40 -12.03
N SER A 10 -44.07 26.37 -11.13
CA SER A 10 -42.94 26.68 -10.24
C SER A 10 -43.02 25.73 -9.05
N LEU A 11 -42.32 24.59 -9.08
CA LEU A 11 -42.15 23.76 -7.89
C LEU A 11 -40.99 24.34 -7.07
N LEU A 12 -41.35 24.95 -5.95
CA LEU A 12 -40.47 25.23 -4.82
C LEU A 12 -39.95 23.89 -4.29
N ALA A 13 -38.70 23.55 -4.61
CA ALA A 13 -37.99 22.50 -3.89
C ALA A 13 -37.56 23.08 -2.54
N LEU A 14 -38.43 22.94 -1.54
CA LEU A 14 -38.09 23.14 -0.14
C LEU A 14 -36.96 22.19 0.24
N CYS A 15 -35.87 22.76 0.75
CA CYS A 15 -34.83 22.06 1.49
C CYS A 15 -35.51 21.19 2.58
N SER A 16 -35.50 19.87 2.39
CA SER A 16 -35.80 18.94 3.47
C SER A 16 -34.48 18.61 4.15
N SER A 17 -34.25 19.23 5.30
CA SER A 17 -33.36 18.70 6.32
C SER A 17 -33.91 17.34 6.73
N GLN A 18 -33.32 16.27 6.18
CA GLN A 18 -33.58 14.93 6.69
C GLN A 18 -32.94 14.84 8.08
N GLU A 19 -33.80 14.91 9.08
CA GLU A 19 -33.50 14.55 10.45
C GLU A 19 -32.85 13.17 10.50
N LEU A 20 -31.77 13.06 11.28
CA LEU A 20 -31.14 11.81 11.67
C LEU A 20 -32.21 10.88 12.27
N ASP A 21 -32.48 9.76 11.61
CA ASP A 21 -33.30 8.68 12.13
C ASP A 21 -32.41 7.79 13.02
N PRO A 22 -32.62 7.72 14.36
CA PRO A 22 -31.69 7.09 15.30
C PRO A 22 -32.01 5.61 15.52
N SER A 23 -32.30 4.86 14.46
CA SER A 23 -32.46 3.41 14.59
C SER A 23 -32.00 2.66 13.32
N ASN A 24 -31.14 1.66 13.56
CA ASN A 24 -30.73 0.60 12.63
C ASN A 24 -29.41 0.78 11.84
N SER A 25 -28.33 1.22 12.49
CA SER A 25 -26.97 1.03 11.98
C SER A 25 -26.41 -0.33 12.45
N THR A 26 -26.90 -1.42 11.87
CA THR A 26 -26.18 -2.70 11.89
C THR A 26 -24.88 -2.50 11.12
N CYS A 27 -23.78 -3.07 11.60
CA CYS A 27 -22.47 -2.97 10.94
C CYS A 27 -22.56 -3.18 9.42
N PRO A 28 -21.67 -2.55 8.62
CA PRO A 28 -21.65 -2.74 7.16
C PRO A 28 -21.60 -4.21 6.77
N GLU A 29 -22.02 -4.51 5.54
CA GLU A 29 -21.96 -5.87 5.00
C GLU A 29 -20.56 -6.47 5.20
N HIS A 30 -20.51 -7.73 5.67
CA HIS A 30 -19.28 -8.45 6.05
C HIS A 30 -18.62 -8.03 7.38
N PHE A 31 -19.22 -7.13 8.16
CA PHE A 31 -18.79 -6.88 9.54
C PHE A 31 -19.75 -7.49 10.55
N SER A 32 -19.21 -8.24 11.51
CA SER A 32 -19.89 -8.78 12.68
C SER A 32 -19.92 -7.73 13.79
N ALA A 33 -21.11 -7.53 14.38
CA ALA A 33 -21.35 -6.54 15.43
C ALA A 33 -21.10 -7.13 16.82
N PHE A 34 -20.28 -6.44 17.62
CA PHE A 34 -20.20 -6.61 19.06
C PHE A 34 -20.91 -5.44 19.74
N THR A 35 -21.92 -5.69 20.58
CA THR A 35 -22.58 -4.61 21.32
C THR A 35 -22.51 -4.88 22.83
N LYS A 36 -21.92 -3.95 23.57
CA LYS A 36 -21.85 -3.98 25.03
C LYS A 36 -22.01 -2.58 25.59
N ASP A 37 -22.79 -2.44 26.65
CA ASP A 37 -23.06 -1.15 27.33
C ASP A 37 -23.52 -0.02 26.38
N GLY A 38 -24.23 -0.38 25.31
CA GLY A 38 -24.72 0.58 24.31
C GLY A 38 -23.68 1.02 23.27
N ILE A 39 -22.45 0.50 23.33
CA ILE A 39 -21.39 0.73 22.34
C ILE A 39 -21.36 -0.47 21.39
N THR A 40 -21.45 -0.21 20.08
CA THR A 40 -21.32 -1.23 19.04
C THR A 40 -19.99 -1.09 18.33
N ARG A 41 -19.18 -2.16 18.33
CA ARG A 41 -17.94 -2.29 17.56
C ARG A 41 -18.16 -3.28 16.43
N CYS A 42 -17.64 -2.95 15.25
CA CYS A 42 -17.84 -3.73 14.04
C CYS A 42 -16.52 -4.36 13.63
N HIS A 43 -16.48 -5.70 13.52
CA HIS A 43 -15.27 -6.44 13.17
C HIS A 43 -15.46 -7.28 11.92
N ASN A 44 -14.40 -7.49 11.14
CA ASN A 44 -14.37 -8.44 10.05
C ASN A 44 -13.09 -9.27 10.14
N ILE A 45 -13.17 -10.57 9.83
CA ILE A 45 -12.00 -11.46 9.77
C ILE A 45 -11.71 -11.77 8.31
N THR A 46 -10.48 -11.52 7.90
CA THR A 46 -10.00 -11.82 6.55
C THR A 46 -9.04 -13.00 6.61
N LEU A 47 -9.42 -14.08 5.93
CA LEU A 47 -8.59 -15.28 5.77
C LEU A 47 -7.35 -14.98 4.90
N GLY A 48 -6.21 -15.48 5.35
CA GLY A 48 -4.94 -15.49 4.62
C GLY A 48 -3.75 -15.21 5.53
N SER A 49 -2.56 -15.58 5.07
CA SER A 49 -1.31 -15.31 5.78
C SER A 49 -0.72 -14.01 5.25
N TYR A 50 -0.61 -13.03 6.14
CA TYR A 50 -0.12 -11.68 5.84
C TYR A 50 0.81 -11.24 6.97
N SER A 51 1.83 -10.45 6.63
CA SER A 51 2.58 -9.68 7.62
C SER A 51 1.69 -8.65 8.30
N TYR A 52 2.16 -8.12 9.43
CA TYR A 52 1.40 -7.09 10.16
C TYR A 52 1.07 -5.88 9.30
N ASP A 53 2.05 -5.36 8.57
CA ASP A 53 1.86 -4.15 7.76
C ASP A 53 0.94 -4.39 6.56
N GLU A 54 0.94 -5.61 5.98
CA GLU A 54 -0.03 -6.01 4.95
C GLU A 54 -1.45 -6.07 5.51
N ALA A 55 -1.63 -6.69 6.68
CA ALA A 55 -2.92 -6.79 7.35
C ALA A 55 -3.48 -5.41 7.75
N ASP A 56 -2.65 -4.53 8.32
CA ASP A 56 -3.02 -3.16 8.67
C ASP A 56 -3.45 -2.36 7.43
N ARG A 57 -2.70 -2.47 6.34
CA ARG A 57 -3.05 -1.83 5.06
C ARG A 57 -4.38 -2.35 4.52
N LEU A 58 -4.61 -3.66 4.54
CA LEU A 58 -5.88 -4.24 4.06
C LEU A 58 -7.07 -3.76 4.90
N CYS A 59 -6.92 -3.62 6.21
CA CYS A 59 -7.94 -3.00 7.05
C CYS A 59 -8.19 -1.54 6.66
N ARG A 60 -7.12 -0.76 6.46
CA ARG A 60 -7.23 0.64 6.05
C ARG A 60 -7.91 0.80 4.69
N LEU A 61 -7.69 -0.12 3.75
CA LEU A 61 -8.37 -0.13 2.45
C LEU A 61 -9.90 -0.24 2.56
N SER A 62 -10.40 -0.80 3.66
CA SER A 62 -11.83 -0.89 3.98
C SER A 62 -12.32 0.22 4.93
N GLY A 63 -11.51 1.25 5.19
CA GLY A 63 -11.83 2.29 6.17
C GLY A 63 -11.80 1.79 7.63
N ALA A 64 -11.13 0.68 7.88
CA ALA A 64 -10.98 0.03 9.18
C ALA A 64 -9.53 0.14 9.69
N VAL A 65 -9.30 -0.31 10.91
CA VAL A 65 -7.96 -0.58 11.48
C VAL A 65 -7.86 -2.03 11.89
N LEU A 66 -6.66 -2.54 12.19
CA LEU A 66 -6.55 -3.83 12.87
C LEU A 66 -7.33 -3.81 14.20
N SER A 67 -8.04 -4.89 14.48
CA SER A 67 -8.92 -5.01 15.64
C SER A 67 -8.11 -4.91 16.92
N THR A 68 -8.54 -4.06 17.84
CA THR A 68 -8.22 -4.20 19.25
C THR A 68 -9.33 -5.00 19.92
N VAL A 69 -8.98 -5.76 20.96
CA VAL A 69 -9.94 -6.56 21.72
C VAL A 69 -9.64 -6.35 23.19
N SER A 70 -10.56 -5.72 23.90
CA SER A 70 -10.43 -5.44 25.33
C SER A 70 -11.40 -6.25 26.17
N ASP A 71 -12.41 -6.87 25.54
CA ASP A 71 -13.46 -7.62 26.23
C ASP A 71 -13.40 -9.13 25.92
N PRO A 72 -13.51 -10.02 26.92
CA PRO A 72 -13.52 -11.46 26.68
C PRO A 72 -14.68 -11.96 25.81
N ASP A 73 -15.86 -11.31 25.88
CA ASP A 73 -17.02 -11.68 25.07
C ASP A 73 -16.81 -11.25 23.60
N GLU A 74 -16.12 -10.14 23.37
CA GLU A 74 -15.69 -9.66 22.05
C GLU A 74 -14.70 -10.65 21.42
N LEU A 75 -13.71 -11.11 22.19
CA LEU A 75 -12.77 -12.14 21.76
C LEU A 75 -13.46 -13.45 21.40
N LEU A 76 -14.43 -13.87 22.23
CA LEU A 76 -15.22 -15.08 21.97
C LEU A 76 -16.05 -14.96 20.68
N MET A 77 -16.59 -13.77 20.40
CA MET A 77 -17.30 -13.50 19.14
C MET A 77 -16.36 -13.63 17.93
N LEU A 78 -15.16 -13.07 17.98
CA LEU A 78 -14.16 -13.22 16.92
C LEU A 78 -13.73 -14.67 16.71
N ARG A 79 -13.58 -15.47 17.78
CA ARG A 79 -13.29 -16.91 17.66
C ARG A 79 -14.43 -17.67 16.97
N LYS A 80 -15.68 -17.34 17.27
CA LYS A 80 -16.83 -17.96 16.60
C LYS A 80 -16.84 -17.60 15.12
N GLU A 81 -16.59 -16.34 14.78
CA GLU A 81 -16.50 -15.89 13.39
C GLU A 81 -15.36 -16.60 12.64
N ALA A 82 -14.18 -16.72 13.25
CA ALA A 82 -13.05 -17.43 12.66
C ALA A 82 -13.36 -18.91 12.41
N ASN A 83 -14.03 -19.57 13.36
CA ASN A 83 -14.48 -20.95 13.22
C ASN A 83 -15.52 -21.12 12.10
N LEU A 84 -16.46 -20.17 11.94
CA LEU A 84 -17.42 -20.19 10.84
C LEU A 84 -16.73 -20.12 9.47
N GLN A 85 -15.60 -19.41 9.40
CA GLN A 85 -14.75 -19.33 8.20
C GLN A 85 -13.75 -20.49 8.08
N SER A 86 -13.81 -21.50 8.95
CA SER A 86 -12.89 -22.65 8.97
C SER A 86 -11.41 -22.26 9.07
N ILE A 87 -11.11 -21.19 9.82
CA ILE A 87 -9.75 -20.75 10.10
C ILE A 87 -9.16 -21.62 11.22
N GLU A 88 -8.03 -22.27 10.96
CA GLU A 88 -7.25 -23.00 11.96
C GLU A 88 -5.96 -22.23 12.27
N GLY A 89 -5.64 -22.02 13.55
CA GLY A 89 -4.41 -21.36 13.99
C GLY A 89 -4.63 -19.97 14.58
N ASN A 90 -3.68 -19.05 14.33
CA ASN A 90 -3.67 -17.72 14.90
C ASN A 90 -4.32 -16.68 13.98
N VAL A 91 -5.05 -15.74 14.58
CA VAL A 91 -5.60 -14.55 13.93
C VAL A 91 -4.88 -13.32 14.48
N LEU A 92 -4.35 -12.50 13.57
CA LEU A 92 -3.64 -11.28 13.89
C LEU A 92 -4.62 -10.13 14.24
N LEU A 93 -4.28 -9.40 15.30
CA LEU A 93 -4.95 -8.20 15.80
C LEU A 93 -4.01 -6.97 15.65
N ASN A 94 -4.25 -5.91 16.41
CA ASN A 94 -3.42 -4.69 16.41
C ASN A 94 -2.05 -4.90 17.12
N ARG A 95 -1.19 -3.88 17.10
CA ARG A 95 0.00 -3.84 17.96
C ARG A 95 -0.38 -3.73 19.44
N GLY A 96 0.47 -4.31 20.28
CA GLY A 96 0.36 -4.20 21.74
C GLY A 96 0.73 -2.80 22.23
N ASP A 97 0.35 -2.49 23.47
CA ASP A 97 0.48 -1.15 24.05
C ASP A 97 1.93 -0.68 24.28
N ASN A 98 2.92 -1.57 24.15
CA ASN A 98 4.25 -1.35 24.73
C ASN A 98 5.41 -1.11 23.75
N THR A 99 5.32 -1.47 22.46
CA THR A 99 6.34 -1.13 21.43
C THR A 99 5.78 -1.26 20.01
N ASN A 100 6.43 -0.62 19.02
CA ASN A 100 6.14 -0.83 17.59
C ASN A 100 6.46 -2.25 17.07
N GLU A 101 7.06 -3.09 17.91
CA GLU A 101 7.54 -4.45 17.57
C GLU A 101 6.63 -5.55 18.15
N THR A 102 5.63 -5.20 18.97
CA THR A 102 4.74 -6.17 19.60
C THR A 102 3.44 -6.29 18.82
N CYS A 103 3.13 -7.50 18.35
CA CYS A 103 1.90 -7.87 17.68
C CYS A 103 1.00 -8.68 18.61
N VAL A 104 -0.31 -8.43 18.54
CA VAL A 104 -1.32 -9.15 19.32
C VAL A 104 -2.00 -10.18 18.41
N LEU A 105 -2.18 -11.40 18.90
CA LEU A 105 -2.90 -12.47 18.19
C LEU A 105 -3.88 -13.18 19.12
N PHE A 106 -4.83 -13.92 18.54
CA PHE A 106 -5.54 -14.96 19.28
C PHE A 106 -5.54 -16.28 18.52
N GLU A 107 -5.46 -17.38 19.27
CA GLU A 107 -5.65 -18.71 18.72
C GLU A 107 -7.15 -19.03 18.65
N VAL A 108 -7.61 -19.51 17.49
CA VAL A 108 -9.04 -19.75 17.20
C VAL A 108 -9.66 -20.81 18.11
N ASN A 109 -8.93 -21.90 18.38
CA ASN A 109 -9.40 -23.06 19.14
C ASN A 109 -8.98 -23.05 20.61
N SER A 110 -8.59 -21.89 21.14
CA SER A 110 -8.15 -21.71 22.52
C SER A 110 -9.18 -20.92 23.34
N GLU A 111 -9.27 -21.21 24.64
CA GLU A 111 -10.02 -20.41 25.60
C GLU A 111 -9.16 -19.32 26.27
N GLY A 112 -7.87 -19.26 25.93
CA GLY A 112 -6.91 -18.33 26.52
C GLY A 112 -7.18 -16.85 26.19
N PRO A 113 -6.44 -15.92 26.80
CA PRO A 113 -6.45 -14.51 26.39
C PRO A 113 -5.79 -14.32 25.01
N VAL A 114 -5.70 -13.07 24.56
CA VAL A 114 -4.81 -12.70 23.45
C VAL A 114 -3.34 -12.94 23.83
N ILE A 115 -2.50 -13.14 22.83
CA ILE A 115 -1.07 -13.42 22.96
C ILE A 115 -0.32 -12.23 22.37
N GLU A 116 0.62 -11.67 23.13
CA GLU A 116 1.55 -10.65 22.66
C GLU A 116 2.88 -11.32 22.28
N VAL A 117 3.33 -11.09 21.05
CA VAL A 117 4.59 -11.64 20.53
C VAL A 117 5.28 -10.61 19.67
N ASP A 118 6.54 -10.86 19.35
CA ASP A 118 7.27 -10.09 18.35
C ASP A 118 6.60 -10.22 16.97
N CYS A 119 6.39 -9.08 16.30
CA CYS A 119 5.78 -9.01 14.97
C CYS A 119 6.55 -9.80 13.90
N ASP A 120 7.87 -9.97 14.07
CA ASP A 120 8.73 -10.72 13.16
C ASP A 120 8.89 -12.19 13.56
N SER A 121 8.24 -12.63 14.64
CA SER A 121 8.29 -14.02 15.08
C SER A 121 7.60 -14.98 14.10
N GLU A 122 8.05 -16.24 14.08
CA GLU A 122 7.41 -17.31 13.30
C GLU A 122 5.92 -17.49 13.66
N VAL A 123 5.53 -17.15 14.88
CA VAL A 123 4.14 -17.21 15.34
C VAL A 123 3.29 -16.17 14.61
N THR A 124 3.79 -14.94 14.48
CA THR A 124 3.11 -13.86 13.76
C THR A 124 3.08 -14.13 12.26
N GLN A 125 4.22 -14.50 11.67
CA GLN A 125 4.30 -14.86 10.25
C GLN A 125 3.44 -16.10 9.90
N GLY A 126 3.21 -16.97 10.89
CA GLY A 126 2.35 -18.15 10.79
C GLY A 126 0.86 -17.87 10.92
N ALA A 127 0.44 -16.62 11.20
CA ALA A 127 -0.98 -16.25 11.29
C ALA A 127 -1.73 -16.62 10.00
N LYS A 128 -2.96 -17.11 10.17
CA LYS A 128 -3.81 -17.62 9.07
C LYS A 128 -4.94 -16.68 8.71
N ALA A 129 -5.15 -15.62 9.50
CA ALA A 129 -6.08 -14.56 9.23
C ALA A 129 -5.69 -13.31 10.01
N PHE A 130 -6.37 -12.20 9.74
CA PHE A 130 -6.32 -10.98 10.54
C PHE A 130 -7.72 -10.41 10.73
N ALA A 131 -7.93 -9.66 11.80
CA ALA A 131 -9.22 -9.03 12.09
C ALA A 131 -9.13 -7.51 11.96
N CYS A 132 -10.08 -6.91 11.24
CA CYS A 132 -10.23 -5.46 11.11
C CYS A 132 -11.42 -4.97 11.94
N MET A 133 -11.35 -3.77 12.51
CA MET A 133 -12.46 -3.11 13.18
C MET A 133 -12.74 -1.72 12.60
N LEU A 134 -14.00 -1.32 12.58
CA LEU A 134 -14.34 0.07 12.32
C LEU A 134 -13.95 0.92 13.55
N PRO A 135 -13.27 2.05 13.34
CA PRO A 135 -12.85 2.93 14.41
C PRO A 135 -14.08 3.65 15.01
N GLU A 136 -14.10 3.85 16.34
CA GLU A 136 -15.22 4.51 17.06
C GLU A 136 -15.41 5.98 16.65
N GLN A 137 -14.33 6.60 16.19
CA GLN A 137 -14.35 7.87 15.48
C GLN A 137 -13.86 7.59 14.06
N PRO A 138 -14.43 8.21 13.01
CA PRO A 138 -13.86 8.13 11.67
C PRO A 138 -12.35 8.40 11.79
N LEU A 139 -11.52 7.48 11.29
CA LEU A 139 -10.09 7.74 11.22
C LEU A 139 -9.94 9.12 10.59
N ALA A 140 -9.29 10.03 11.29
CA ALA A 140 -8.88 11.29 10.70
C ALA A 140 -7.92 10.90 9.58
N CYS A 141 -8.44 10.78 8.36
CA CYS A 141 -7.65 10.98 7.16
C CYS A 141 -7.14 12.41 7.31
N THR A 142 -5.94 12.60 7.87
CA THR A 142 -5.25 13.89 7.82
C THR A 142 -5.29 14.28 6.34
N VAL A 143 -5.82 15.45 5.95
CA VAL A 143 -5.37 16.77 6.37
C VAL A 143 -6.52 17.79 6.19
N GLU A 144 -6.74 18.65 7.18
CA GLU A 144 -7.34 20.01 7.12
C GLU A 144 -8.69 20.33 6.42
N ASP A 145 -9.42 19.41 5.78
CA ASP A 145 -10.65 19.78 5.03
C ASP A 145 -11.97 19.17 5.56
N GLY A 146 -12.28 19.43 6.84
CA GLY A 146 -13.68 19.58 7.25
C GLY A 146 -14.60 18.35 7.23
N GLY A 147 -14.06 17.13 7.22
CA GLY A 147 -14.73 15.91 7.69
C GLY A 147 -16.11 15.61 7.09
N GLN A 148 -16.15 14.93 5.95
CA GLN A 148 -17.25 14.03 5.59
C GLN A 148 -16.77 12.97 4.59
N SER A 149 -16.75 11.71 5.04
CA SER A 149 -16.43 10.49 4.29
C SER A 149 -14.99 10.35 3.77
N CYS A 150 -14.20 9.45 4.38
CA CYS A 150 -12.91 9.03 3.83
C CYS A 150 -13.14 8.23 2.54
N LYS A 151 -13.10 8.89 1.39
CA LYS A 151 -12.90 8.23 0.10
C LYS A 151 -11.40 8.07 -0.09
N LEU A 152 -10.87 6.87 0.10
CA LEU A 152 -9.47 6.57 -0.22
C LEU A 152 -9.18 7.01 -1.65
N VAL A 153 -8.30 8.00 -1.78
CA VAL A 153 -7.83 8.44 -3.08
C VAL A 153 -6.89 7.36 -3.58
N THR A 154 -7.28 6.69 -4.66
CA THR A 154 -6.42 5.72 -5.34
C THR A 154 -5.74 6.38 -6.51
N CYS A 155 -4.61 5.80 -6.91
CA CYS A 155 -3.94 6.19 -8.13
C CYS A 155 -4.80 5.82 -9.35
N PRO A 156 -4.67 6.56 -10.47
CA PRO A 156 -5.27 6.19 -11.74
C PRO A 156 -5.11 4.70 -12.07
N LYS A 157 -6.10 4.15 -12.79
CA LYS A 157 -6.10 2.75 -13.19
C LYS A 157 -4.77 2.36 -13.88
N GLY A 158 -4.21 1.23 -13.46
CA GLY A 158 -2.93 0.73 -13.98
C GLY A 158 -1.70 1.24 -13.22
N GLN A 159 -1.90 1.94 -12.10
CA GLN A 159 -0.84 2.35 -11.18
C GLN A 159 -0.98 1.65 -9.84
N VAL A 160 0.15 1.45 -9.17
CA VAL A 160 0.21 0.94 -7.80
C VAL A 160 0.07 2.12 -6.85
N THR A 161 -0.92 2.01 -5.96
CA THR A 161 -1.20 2.99 -4.90
C THR A 161 -0.45 2.57 -3.64
N TYR A 162 0.39 3.44 -3.10
CA TYR A 162 1.07 3.20 -1.82
C TYR A 162 1.00 4.45 -0.94
N TYR A 163 0.73 4.27 0.36
CA TYR A 163 0.75 5.34 1.35
C TYR A 163 2.00 5.16 2.19
N ARG A 164 2.92 6.12 2.11
CA ARG A 164 4.15 6.13 2.91
C ARG A 164 3.86 6.42 4.38
N LYS A 165 4.81 6.14 5.27
CA LYS A 165 4.69 6.30 6.74
C LYS A 165 4.34 7.74 7.17
N ASN A 166 4.72 8.72 6.36
CA ASN A 166 4.36 10.13 6.55
C ASN A 166 2.93 10.50 6.05
N GLY A 167 2.17 9.53 5.55
CA GLY A 167 0.81 9.71 5.02
C GLY A 167 0.76 10.15 3.56
N HIS A 168 1.89 10.34 2.88
CA HIS A 168 1.90 10.74 1.47
C HIS A 168 1.44 9.59 0.57
N LEU A 169 0.49 9.90 -0.32
CA LEU A 169 0.10 9.01 -1.41
C LEU A 169 1.11 9.10 -2.55
N VAL A 170 1.73 7.97 -2.86
CA VAL A 170 2.58 7.79 -4.04
C VAL A 170 1.93 6.83 -5.03
N CYS A 171 2.17 7.12 -6.31
CA CYS A 171 1.64 6.36 -7.43
C CYS A 171 2.79 5.85 -8.28
N HIS A 172 2.90 4.52 -8.38
CA HIS A 172 3.92 3.87 -9.21
C HIS A 172 3.32 3.35 -10.51
N LYS A 173 4.07 3.49 -11.61
CA LYS A 173 3.71 2.95 -12.91
C LYS A 173 4.88 2.15 -13.47
N VAL A 174 4.64 0.87 -13.73
CA VAL A 174 5.61 0.00 -14.43
C VAL A 174 5.50 0.24 -15.92
N ILE A 175 6.62 0.51 -16.58
CA ILE A 175 6.71 0.69 -18.03
C ILE A 175 7.54 -0.46 -18.62
N ASN A 176 6.90 -1.31 -19.42
CA ASN A 176 7.55 -2.39 -20.16
C ASN A 176 8.12 -1.82 -21.48
N LYS A 177 9.27 -1.16 -21.38
CA LYS A 177 10.02 -0.62 -22.50
C LYS A 177 11.52 -0.60 -22.16
N PRO A 178 12.29 -1.61 -22.60
CA PRO A 178 13.74 -1.62 -22.43
C PRO A 178 14.35 -0.35 -23.01
N THR A 179 15.09 0.39 -22.19
CA THR A 179 15.74 1.66 -22.57
C THR A 179 16.93 1.93 -21.64
N THR A 180 17.74 2.94 -21.92
CA THR A 180 18.83 3.35 -21.03
C THR A 180 18.28 4.07 -19.80
N TRP A 181 19.04 4.14 -18.70
CA TRP A 181 18.58 4.84 -17.50
C TRP A 181 18.25 6.33 -17.78
N PRO A 182 19.08 7.11 -18.51
CA PRO A 182 18.75 8.49 -18.84
C PRO A 182 17.49 8.64 -19.69
N ASP A 183 17.26 7.72 -20.64
CA ASP A 183 16.05 7.72 -21.45
C ASP A 183 14.81 7.36 -20.61
N ALA A 184 14.94 6.41 -19.67
CA ALA A 184 13.88 6.04 -18.75
C ALA A 184 13.49 7.21 -17.83
N GLU A 185 14.48 7.93 -17.32
CA GLU A 185 14.28 9.14 -16.52
C GLU A 185 13.50 10.20 -17.29
N LYS A 186 13.99 10.53 -18.49
CA LYS A 186 13.32 11.48 -19.37
C LYS A 186 11.88 11.07 -19.67
N GLU A 187 11.63 9.79 -19.93
CA GLU A 187 10.26 9.30 -20.18
C GLU A 187 9.36 9.44 -18.94
N CYS A 188 9.88 9.22 -17.73
CA CYS A 188 9.12 9.50 -16.52
C CYS A 188 8.84 11.00 -16.37
N GLU A 189 9.81 11.88 -16.63
CA GLU A 189 9.63 13.34 -16.54
C GLU A 189 8.63 13.90 -17.55
N GLU A 190 8.55 13.29 -18.73
CA GLU A 190 7.60 13.66 -19.79
C GLU A 190 6.16 13.21 -19.47
N MET A 191 5.95 12.36 -18.47
CA MET A 191 4.60 11.99 -18.02
C MET A 191 3.93 13.12 -17.23
N GLU A 192 2.62 13.29 -17.46
CA GLU A 192 1.80 14.21 -16.68
C GLU A 192 1.87 13.89 -15.17
N ASN A 193 1.77 14.92 -14.33
CA ASN A 193 1.83 14.85 -12.86
C ASN A 193 3.24 14.70 -12.25
N GLY A 194 4.30 15.10 -12.96
CA GLY A 194 5.63 15.26 -12.34
C GLY A 194 6.24 13.94 -11.89
N TYR A 195 6.13 12.90 -12.72
CA TYR A 195 6.75 11.62 -12.44
C TYR A 195 8.27 11.72 -12.53
N LYS A 196 8.92 10.86 -11.76
CA LYS A 196 10.36 10.60 -11.77
C LYS A 196 10.60 9.11 -11.74
N LEU A 197 11.82 8.66 -11.98
CA LEU A 197 12.15 7.26 -11.71
C LEU A 197 11.89 6.91 -10.23
N ALA A 198 11.48 5.67 -10.00
CA ALA A 198 10.89 5.29 -8.74
C ALA A 198 11.88 5.31 -7.57
N SER A 199 11.33 5.63 -6.41
CA SER A 199 11.95 5.41 -5.10
C SER A 199 10.98 4.60 -4.24
N PHE A 200 11.52 3.88 -3.26
CA PHE A 200 10.74 3.04 -2.36
C PHE A 200 11.15 3.34 -0.91
N GLU A 201 10.18 3.54 -0.02
CA GLU A 201 10.39 3.77 1.42
C GLU A 201 10.76 2.47 2.15
N ASP A 202 10.25 1.33 1.67
CA ASP A 202 10.46 0.01 2.25
C ASP A 202 10.26 -1.13 1.22
N ASN A 203 10.50 -2.37 1.68
CA ASN A 203 10.34 -3.58 0.89
C ASN A 203 8.91 -3.81 0.40
N GLN A 204 7.91 -3.36 1.15
CA GLN A 204 6.51 -3.59 0.83
C GLN A 204 6.09 -2.70 -0.34
N GLU A 205 6.53 -1.45 -0.37
CA GLU A 205 6.36 -0.54 -1.50
C GLU A 205 6.96 -1.19 -2.76
N ALA A 206 8.21 -1.65 -2.68
CA ALA A 206 8.91 -2.29 -3.79
C ALA A 206 8.24 -3.59 -4.28
N GLU A 207 7.90 -4.53 -3.38
CA GLU A 207 7.25 -5.80 -3.73
C GLU A 207 5.87 -5.60 -4.36
N SER A 208 5.10 -4.62 -3.88
CA SER A 208 3.78 -4.31 -4.48
C SER A 208 3.89 -3.86 -5.94
N VAL A 209 4.96 -3.15 -6.28
CA VAL A 209 5.28 -2.78 -7.67
C VAL A 209 5.80 -3.98 -8.46
N MET A 210 6.66 -4.81 -7.87
CA MET A 210 7.19 -6.00 -8.54
C MET A 210 6.09 -7.04 -8.82
N GLU A 211 5.05 -7.15 -7.99
CA GLU A 211 3.90 -8.00 -8.28
C GLU A 211 3.18 -7.57 -9.58
N VAL A 212 2.99 -6.26 -9.78
CA VAL A 212 2.44 -5.72 -11.03
C VAL A 212 3.37 -5.97 -12.21
N ALA A 213 4.68 -5.81 -12.02
CA ALA A 213 5.67 -6.14 -13.04
C ALA A 213 5.58 -7.63 -13.43
N ARG A 214 5.56 -8.55 -12.47
CA ARG A 214 5.47 -10.00 -12.71
C ARG A 214 4.20 -10.36 -13.49
N LYS A 215 3.05 -9.77 -13.13
CA LYS A 215 1.79 -9.91 -13.89
C LYS A 215 1.91 -9.38 -15.32
N MET A 216 2.53 -8.21 -15.49
CA MET A 216 2.76 -7.57 -16.79
C MET A 216 3.64 -8.43 -17.71
N PHE A 217 4.71 -9.01 -17.16
CA PHE A 217 5.63 -9.90 -17.88
C PHE A 217 5.16 -11.36 -17.95
N ARG A 218 4.01 -11.69 -17.36
CA ARG A 218 3.40 -13.03 -17.35
C ARG A 218 4.35 -14.12 -16.82
N CYS A 219 5.03 -13.80 -15.73
CA CYS A 219 6.01 -14.67 -15.07
C CYS A 219 5.62 -14.88 -13.59
N LYS A 220 6.19 -15.90 -12.95
CA LYS A 220 6.09 -16.12 -11.50
C LYS A 220 7.37 -15.66 -10.81
N ARG A 221 7.33 -15.50 -9.48
CA ARG A 221 8.48 -15.04 -8.69
C ARG A 221 9.73 -15.86 -8.98
N GLU A 222 9.61 -17.19 -9.04
CA GLU A 222 10.72 -18.13 -9.17
C GLU A 222 11.40 -18.13 -10.55
N ASN A 223 10.79 -17.49 -11.55
CA ASN A 223 11.31 -17.48 -12.92
C ASN A 223 11.18 -16.13 -13.64
N CYS A 224 10.91 -15.04 -12.91
CA CYS A 224 10.82 -13.71 -13.49
C CYS A 224 12.17 -13.00 -13.48
N TYR A 225 13.06 -13.46 -14.35
CA TYR A 225 14.37 -12.87 -14.52
C TYR A 225 14.31 -11.51 -15.23
N GLY A 226 15.33 -10.70 -14.98
CA GLY A 226 15.48 -9.35 -15.50
C GLY A 226 15.16 -8.28 -14.46
N THR A 227 15.39 -7.04 -14.86
CA THR A 227 15.42 -5.88 -13.98
C THR A 227 14.59 -4.73 -14.54
N LEU A 228 14.27 -3.77 -13.68
CA LEU A 228 13.66 -2.50 -14.04
C LEU A 228 14.51 -1.34 -13.50
N TRP A 229 14.68 -0.27 -14.28
CA TRP A 229 15.32 0.94 -13.76
C TRP A 229 14.49 1.62 -12.68
N ILE A 230 15.20 2.14 -11.67
CA ILE A 230 14.67 2.96 -10.57
C ILE A 230 15.56 4.19 -10.37
N GLY A 231 15.13 5.16 -9.56
CA GLY A 231 15.70 6.51 -9.53
C GLY A 231 17.02 6.68 -8.76
N GLY A 232 17.67 5.59 -8.36
CA GLY A 232 18.94 5.65 -7.66
C GLY A 232 20.10 5.90 -8.61
N LYS A 233 20.93 6.90 -8.33
CA LYS A 233 22.16 7.19 -9.11
C LYS A 233 23.36 7.37 -8.19
N ARG A 234 24.51 6.80 -8.58
CA ARG A 234 25.75 6.91 -7.82
C ARG A 234 26.28 8.34 -7.89
N GLN A 235 26.53 8.94 -6.74
CA GLN A 235 27.24 10.20 -6.63
C GLN A 235 28.76 10.02 -6.64
N PRO A 236 29.53 11.05 -7.04
CA PRO A 236 30.99 11.02 -7.03
C PRO A 236 31.61 10.68 -5.66
N SER A 237 30.91 10.94 -4.56
CA SER A 237 31.33 10.69 -3.17
C SER A 237 31.03 9.29 -2.64
N THR A 238 30.59 8.34 -3.49
CA THR A 238 30.36 6.88 -3.29
C THR A 238 28.96 6.41 -2.94
N LEU A 239 28.07 7.27 -2.43
CA LEU A 239 26.70 6.88 -2.09
C LEU A 239 25.77 7.02 -3.29
N PHE A 240 24.73 6.18 -3.35
CA PHE A 240 23.62 6.38 -4.27
C PHE A 240 22.61 7.34 -3.64
N GLU A 241 22.02 8.21 -4.45
CA GLU A 241 20.95 9.11 -4.05
C GLU A 241 19.72 8.87 -4.91
N TRP A 242 18.54 9.06 -4.33
CA TRP A 242 17.29 9.05 -5.09
C TRP A 242 17.12 10.38 -5.80
N GLU A 243 16.96 10.38 -7.13
CA GLU A 243 16.58 11.59 -7.89
C GLU A 243 15.08 11.97 -7.74
N PHE A 244 14.35 11.32 -6.81
CA PHE A 244 12.99 11.70 -6.43
C PHE A 244 12.99 13.01 -5.61
N ASP A 245 11.82 13.49 -5.16
CA ASP A 245 11.53 14.79 -4.51
C ASP A 245 12.36 15.17 -3.26
N GLY A 246 13.47 14.50 -2.97
CA GLY A 246 14.32 14.70 -1.82
C GLY A 246 13.72 14.17 -0.51
N SER A 247 12.49 13.61 -0.53
CA SER A 247 11.81 13.14 0.68
C SER A 247 12.50 11.95 1.35
N LEU A 248 13.26 11.16 0.59
CA LEU A 248 14.00 10.00 1.08
C LEU A 248 15.51 10.27 1.25
N GLY A 249 16.03 11.41 0.76
CA GLY A 249 17.44 11.82 0.87
C GLY A 249 18.44 10.99 0.05
N GLU A 250 19.66 10.80 0.60
CA GLU A 250 20.55 9.67 0.29
C GLU A 250 19.74 8.37 0.30
N ILE A 251 20.13 7.26 -0.36
CA ILE A 251 19.39 5.99 -0.17
C ILE A 251 19.18 5.77 1.33
N GLY A 252 17.94 6.02 1.77
CA GLY A 252 17.59 6.13 3.17
C GLY A 252 17.65 4.77 3.84
N PRO A 253 17.02 4.56 5.01
CA PRO A 253 17.22 3.38 5.88
C PRO A 253 16.90 2.01 5.25
N TYR A 254 16.46 1.96 4.00
CA TYR A 254 16.27 0.75 3.21
C TYR A 254 17.31 0.64 2.08
N ASN A 255 18.29 -0.25 2.27
CA ASN A 255 19.33 -0.59 1.31
C ASN A 255 19.22 -2.07 0.88
N ASN A 256 18.20 -2.41 0.10
CA ASN A 256 17.92 -3.80 -0.29
C ASN A 256 18.78 -4.31 -1.44
N PHE A 257 20.10 -4.07 -1.38
CA PHE A 257 21.02 -4.59 -2.38
C PHE A 257 21.01 -6.12 -2.38
N ASP A 258 21.03 -6.69 -3.57
CA ASP A 258 21.21 -8.12 -3.77
C ASP A 258 22.58 -8.57 -3.24
N GLN A 259 22.74 -9.87 -3.00
CA GLN A 259 23.95 -10.42 -2.42
C GLN A 259 25.18 -10.13 -3.31
N GLY A 260 26.05 -9.24 -2.82
CA GLY A 260 27.29 -8.86 -3.51
C GLY A 260 27.24 -7.50 -4.21
N GLU A 261 26.08 -6.83 -4.19
CA GLU A 261 25.87 -5.47 -4.70
C GLU A 261 25.99 -4.41 -3.59
N PRO A 262 26.25 -3.13 -3.93
CA PRO A 262 26.64 -2.63 -5.25
C PRO A 262 28.10 -2.98 -5.58
N ASP A 263 28.37 -3.49 -6.77
CA ASP A 263 29.70 -3.91 -7.20
C ASP A 263 30.39 -2.95 -8.19
N GLY A 264 29.69 -1.89 -8.61
CA GLY A 264 30.14 -0.91 -9.62
C GLY A 264 31.49 -0.25 -9.35
N ALA A 265 31.92 -0.12 -8.09
CA ALA A 265 33.27 0.34 -7.73
C ALA A 265 34.39 -0.52 -8.36
N ARG A 266 34.12 -1.79 -8.67
CA ARG A 266 35.05 -2.71 -9.34
C ARG A 266 35.19 -2.43 -10.84
N ARG A 267 34.21 -1.75 -11.45
CA ARG A 267 34.09 -1.55 -12.90
C ARG A 267 34.83 -0.30 -13.40
N LYS A 268 35.31 0.58 -12.50
CA LYS A 268 36.01 1.86 -12.81
C LYS A 268 35.26 2.74 -13.82
N LYS A 269 33.93 2.65 -13.87
CA LYS A 269 33.09 3.52 -14.70
C LYS A 269 32.55 4.67 -13.85
N PRO A 270 32.34 5.87 -14.43
CA PRO A 270 31.99 7.06 -13.66
C PRO A 270 30.52 7.12 -13.23
N GLU A 271 29.62 6.39 -13.89
CA GLU A 271 28.17 6.52 -13.69
C GLU A 271 27.50 5.13 -13.55
N ASP A 272 27.17 4.78 -12.30
CA ASP A 272 26.35 3.61 -11.99
C ASP A 272 24.94 4.08 -11.57
N CYS A 273 23.93 3.36 -12.05
CA CYS A 273 22.52 3.63 -11.82
C CYS A 273 21.85 2.37 -11.26
N LEU A 274 20.81 2.54 -10.45
CA LEU A 274 20.12 1.44 -9.80
C LEU A 274 19.04 0.83 -10.67
N ALA A 275 19.02 -0.50 -10.65
CA ALA A 275 17.91 -1.31 -11.11
C ALA A 275 17.40 -2.17 -9.95
N ILE A 276 16.19 -2.72 -10.13
CA ILE A 276 15.56 -3.66 -9.20
C ILE A 276 15.28 -4.98 -9.92
N PHE A 277 15.58 -6.10 -9.27
CA PHE A 277 15.22 -7.44 -9.74
C PHE A 277 13.72 -7.68 -9.65
N ILE A 278 13.12 -8.15 -10.76
CA ILE A 278 11.67 -8.39 -10.82
C ILE A 278 11.28 -9.59 -9.95
N ASN A 279 12.13 -10.61 -9.83
CA ASN A 279 11.90 -11.79 -8.99
C ASN A 279 12.00 -11.48 -7.49
N GLU A 280 12.98 -10.70 -7.06
CA GLU A 280 13.34 -10.59 -5.64
C GLU A 280 13.05 -9.24 -5.00
N ALA A 281 12.76 -8.22 -5.80
CA ALA A 281 12.65 -6.83 -5.34
C ALA A 281 13.93 -6.28 -4.69
N THR A 282 15.08 -6.90 -4.97
CA THR A 282 16.42 -6.48 -4.54
C THR A 282 17.09 -5.58 -5.57
N TYR A 283 18.00 -4.73 -5.12
CA TYR A 283 18.67 -3.70 -5.90
C TYR A 283 20.02 -4.19 -6.43
N LEU A 284 20.40 -3.65 -7.58
CA LEU A 284 21.72 -3.82 -8.15
C LEU A 284 22.14 -2.53 -8.84
N ASP A 285 23.45 -2.34 -8.99
CA ASP A 285 23.98 -1.24 -9.79
C ASP A 285 24.37 -1.71 -11.19
N GLN A 286 23.97 -0.97 -12.21
CA GLN A 286 24.34 -1.20 -13.62
C GLN A 286 24.83 0.11 -14.20
N HIS A 287 25.59 0.06 -15.30
CA HIS A 287 26.04 1.30 -15.90
C HIS A 287 24.86 1.98 -16.59
N CYS A 288 24.68 3.28 -16.34
CA CYS A 288 23.47 4.02 -16.72
C CYS A 288 23.14 3.93 -18.23
N SER A 289 24.16 3.82 -19.07
CA SER A 289 24.05 3.70 -20.53
C SER A 289 24.50 2.33 -21.04
N ASP A 290 24.25 1.26 -20.29
CA ASP A 290 24.59 -0.09 -20.74
C ASP A 290 23.92 -0.46 -22.07
N ASP A 291 24.65 -1.24 -22.85
CA ASP A 291 24.23 -1.73 -24.16
C ASP A 291 23.19 -2.83 -23.97
N LEU A 292 21.91 -2.47 -24.15
CA LEU A 292 20.77 -3.35 -23.93
C LEU A 292 20.84 -4.64 -24.76
N ASP A 293 21.47 -4.60 -25.94
CA ASP A 293 21.61 -5.79 -26.78
C ASP A 293 22.54 -6.84 -26.15
N LYS A 294 23.54 -6.40 -25.37
CA LYS A 294 24.43 -7.30 -24.63
C LYS A 294 23.77 -7.89 -23.38
N LEU A 295 22.77 -7.20 -22.84
CA LEU A 295 22.04 -7.63 -21.64
C LEU A 295 20.86 -8.56 -21.96
N LYS A 296 20.42 -8.64 -23.22
CA LYS A 296 19.34 -9.53 -23.65
C LYS A 296 19.62 -10.98 -23.26
N GLN A 297 18.60 -11.66 -22.74
CA GLN A 297 18.66 -13.06 -22.30
C GLN A 297 19.64 -13.32 -21.14
N SER A 298 20.11 -12.26 -20.47
CA SER A 298 20.88 -12.37 -19.23
C SER A 298 19.96 -12.22 -18.02
N TYR A 299 20.44 -12.65 -16.85
CA TYR A 299 19.76 -12.41 -15.57
C TYR A 299 19.56 -10.92 -15.28
N TYR A 300 20.43 -10.07 -15.85
CA TYR A 300 20.47 -8.62 -15.67
C TYR A 300 19.75 -7.85 -16.79
N GLU A 301 18.98 -8.53 -17.64
CA GLU A 301 18.24 -7.90 -18.73
C GLU A 301 17.33 -6.78 -18.20
N VAL A 302 17.58 -5.54 -18.63
CA VAL A 302 16.68 -4.42 -18.36
C VAL A 302 15.43 -4.57 -19.22
N ARG A 303 14.30 -4.85 -18.57
CA ARG A 303 13.01 -5.07 -19.25
C ARG A 303 12.16 -3.80 -19.33
N GLY A 304 12.55 -2.76 -18.63
CA GLY A 304 11.76 -1.55 -18.48
C GLY A 304 12.20 -0.68 -17.31
N PHE A 305 11.27 0.11 -16.80
CA PHE A 305 11.52 1.05 -15.71
C PHE A 305 10.24 1.32 -14.90
N VAL A 306 10.41 1.87 -13.69
CA VAL A 306 9.30 2.26 -12.83
C VAL A 306 9.31 3.77 -12.65
N CYS A 307 8.18 4.42 -12.92
CA CYS A 307 7.98 5.83 -12.63
C CYS A 307 7.14 6.01 -11.36
N THR A 308 7.47 7.00 -10.52
CA THR A 308 6.74 7.37 -9.31
C THR A 308 6.38 8.85 -9.33
N THR A 309 5.19 9.18 -8.85
CA THR A 309 4.81 10.55 -8.50
C THR A 309 4.21 10.58 -7.09
N GLN A 310 4.42 11.69 -6.38
CA GLN A 310 3.66 12.01 -5.19
C GLN A 310 2.43 12.81 -5.61
N ARG A 311 1.23 12.33 -5.27
CA ARG A 311 0.02 13.13 -5.47
C ARG A 311 -0.10 14.15 -4.34
N SER A 312 0.17 15.41 -4.67
CA SER A 312 -0.31 16.53 -3.87
C SER A 312 -1.84 16.57 -3.97
N MET A 313 -2.53 16.45 -2.84
CA MET A 313 -3.97 16.72 -2.75
C MET A 313 -4.18 18.24 -2.91
N LYS A 314 -4.04 18.77 -4.13
CA LYS A 314 -4.46 20.14 -4.44
C LYS A 314 -5.99 20.16 -4.47
N ASN A 315 -6.56 20.96 -3.58
CA ASN A 315 -7.98 21.29 -3.54
C ASN A 315 -8.46 21.76 -4.91
N ASN A 316 -9.20 20.90 -5.61
CA ASN A 316 -10.15 21.34 -6.63
C ASN A 316 -11.40 21.88 -5.93
N LEU A 317 -11.21 22.92 -5.13
CA LEU A 317 -12.24 23.91 -4.83
C LEU A 317 -12.06 24.99 -5.89
N ASP A 318 -12.57 24.72 -7.09
CA ASP A 318 -12.99 25.70 -8.10
C ASP A 318 -13.29 24.96 -9.41
N GLN A 319 -14.47 24.32 -9.47
CA GLN A 319 -15.26 24.14 -10.70
C GLN A 319 -16.71 23.77 -10.36
#